data_AF-A0A353BTM9-F1
#
_entry.id   AF-A0A353BTM9-F1
#
_cell.length_a   1.000
_cell.length_b   1.000
_cell.length_c   1.000
_cell.angle_alpha   90.00
_cell.angle_beta   90.00
_cell.angle_gamma   90.00
#
_symmetry.space_group_name_H-M   'P 1'
#
loop_
_entity.id
_entity.type
_entity.pdbx_description
1 polymer ?
#
loop_
_entity_poly.entity_id
_entity_poly.type
_entity_poly.pdbx_seq_one_letter_code
_entity_poly.pdbx_strand_id
1 'polypeptide(L)' 'MKIGIPRALLYYWYGSIWEKFWQDSGFTVVTSPPTNRQI' A
#
# COMPACT_ATOMS: atom_id res chain seq x y z
N MET A 1 -5.44 -10.91 -9.73
CA MET A 1 -4.15 -11.09 -9.02
C MET A 1 -4.06 -10.04 -7.91
N LYS A 2 -3.58 -10.40 -6.71
CA LYS A 2 -3.55 -9.49 -5.54
C LYS A 2 -2.11 -9.11 -5.22
N ILE A 3 -1.86 -7.82 -4.97
CA ILE A 3 -0.53 -7.28 -4.63
C ILE A 3 -0.57 -6.76 -3.19
N GLY A 4 0.32 -7.29 -2.35
CA GLY A 4 0.50 -6.84 -0.98
C GLY A 4 1.53 -5.72 -0.92
N ILE A 5 1.16 -4.53 -0.42
CA ILE A 5 2.10 -3.43 -0.23
C ILE A 5 2.34 -3.22 1.28
N PRO A 6 3.58 -3.38 1.77
CA PRO A 6 3.90 -3.12 3.17
C PRO A 6 3.85 -1.62 3.44
N ARG A 7 3.22 -1.23 4.55
CA ARG A 7 3.20 0.18 5.03
C ARG A 7 4.53 0.57 5.69
N ALA A 8 5.61 0.51 4.91
CA ALA A 8 6.96 0.91 5.31
C ALA A 8 7.24 2.39 4.96
N LEU A 9 8.47 2.88 5.22
CA LEU A 9 8.85 4.28 5.00
C LEU A 9 8.41 4.84 3.65
N LEU A 10 8.70 4.12 2.55
CA LEU A 10 8.35 4.57 1.19
C LEU A 10 6.84 4.62 0.92
N TYR A 11 6.05 3.80 1.63
CA TYR A 11 4.60 3.83 1.51
C TYR A 11 4.02 5.15 2.06
N TYR A 12 4.66 5.78 3.06
CA TYR A 12 4.21 7.08 3.56
C TYR A 12 4.45 8.22 2.56
N TRP A 13 5.43 8.09 1.68
CA TRP A 13 5.79 9.12 0.71
C TRP A 13 5.11 8.90 -0.64
N TYR A 14 5.00 7.64 -1.08
CA TYR A 14 4.57 7.28 -2.42
C TYR A 14 3.41 6.28 -2.44
N GLY A 15 2.87 5.87 -1.29
CA GLY A 15 1.87 4.80 -1.19
C GLY A 15 0.67 5.01 -2.10
N SER A 16 0.10 6.21 -2.10
CA SER A 16 -1.05 6.54 -2.95
C SER A 16 -0.77 6.45 -4.46
N ILE A 17 0.46 6.77 -4.89
CA ILE A 17 0.87 6.66 -6.29
C ILE A 17 0.97 5.18 -6.69
N TRP A 18 1.60 4.37 -5.84
CA TRP A 18 1.72 2.93 -6.06
C TRP A 18 0.36 2.24 -6.05
N GLU A 19 -0.51 2.57 -5.10
CA GLU A 19 -1.87 2.02 -5.03
C GLU A 19 -2.64 2.30 -6.31
N LYS A 20 -2.59 3.54 -6.81
CA LYS A 20 -3.30 3.94 -8.02
C LYS A 20 -2.74 3.27 -9.28
N PHE A 21 -1.41 3.19 -9.40
CA PHE A 21 -0.74 2.52 -10.51
C PHE A 21 -1.17 1.05 -10.64
N TRP A 22 -1.18 0.33 -9.53
CA TRP A 22 -1.58 -1.08 -9.51
C TRP A 22 -3.09 -1.27 -9.72
N GLN A 23 -3.92 -0.39 -9.16
CA GLN A 23 -5.38 -0.42 -9.39
C GLN A 23 -5.73 -0.16 -10.85
N ASP A 24 -5.10 0.84 -11.49
CA ASP A 24 -5.30 1.15 -12.90
C ASP A 24 -4.83 0.01 -13.83
N SER A 25 -3.78 -0.70 -13.41
CA SER A 25 -3.31 -1.92 -14.07
C SER A 25 -4.23 -3.14 -13.84
N GLY A 26 -5.37 -2.98 -13.16
CA GLY A 26 -6.35 -4.04 -12.90
C GLY A 26 -6.01 -4.96 -11.71
N PHE A 27 -5.07 -4.57 -10.86
CA PHE A 27 -4.70 -5.34 -9.66
C PHE A 27 -5.44 -4.87 -8.42
N THR A 28 -5.78 -5.81 -7.56
CA THR A 28 -6.32 -5.51 -6.23
C THR A 28 -5.17 -5.29 -5.25
N VAL A 29 -5.02 -4.06 -4.77
CA VAL A 29 -3.98 -3.68 -3.82
C VAL A 29 -4.45 -3.95 -2.40
N VAL A 30 -3.64 -4.67 -1.62
CA VAL A 30 -3.88 -4.96 -0.21
C VAL A 30 -2.74 -4.36 0.61
N THR A 31 -3.04 -3.34 1.41
CA THR A 31 -2.06 -2.73 2.30
C THR A 31 -2.12 -3.38 3.67
N SER A 32 -0.97 -3.61 4.29
CA SER A 32 -0.92 -4.03 5.70
C SER A 32 -1.67 -3.00 6.58
N PRO A 33 -2.30 -3.42 7.69
CA PRO A 33 -2.87 -2.45 8.64
C PRO A 33 -1.78 -1.48 9.12
N PRO A 34 -2.14 -0.22 9.45
CA PRO A 34 -1.18 0.69 10.05
C PRO A 34 -0.63 0.03 11.32
N THR A 35 0.69 -0.08 11.43
CA THR A 35 1.36 -0.35 12.71
C THR A 35 1.17 0.89 13.57
N ASN A 36 -0.02 1.02 14.15
CA ASN A 36 -0.25 1.99 15.18
C ASN A 36 0.74 1.63 16.29
N ARG A 37 1.70 2.52 16.57
CA ARG A 37 2.39 2.48 17.86
C ARG A 37 1.34 2.88 18.90
N GLN A 38 0.41 1.97 19.22
CA GLN A 38 -0.30 2.03 20.48
C GLN A 38 0.76 1.67 21.51
N ILE A 39 1.44 2.72 21.96
CA ILE A 39 2.29 2.74 23.15
C ILE A 39 1.39 2.48 24.35
#